data_AF-A0A1H2SPZ6-F1
#
_entry.id   AF-A0A1H2SPZ6-F1
#
_cell.length_a   1.000
_cell.length_b   1.000
_cell.length_c   1.000
_cell.angle_alpha   90.00
_cell.angle_beta   90.00
_cell.angle_gamma   90.00
#
_symmetry.space_group_name_H-M   'P 1'
#
loop_
_entity.id
_entity.type
_entity.pdbx_description
1 polymer ?
#
loop_
_entity_poly.entity_id
_entity_poly.type
_entity_poly.pdbx_seq_one_letter_code
_entity_poly.pdbx_strand_id
1 'polypeptide(L)'
;MTQFARAAWLAFSLCFSASVVAVPPEIIQWGWRPPVEFAGQGDPQVAVEQLRNYIRLQRLVMDHTDYHEQTREFVDELWHSLESFDLEGFYWLLPDEQESWRSLTVYGEAGPDQYHIGPVPRLQAVDDEPGLGNFRAEVRAREIDTDVATHYLLNAEVGVGLGEVSWSALVDASQEALRMVGGELPVQVIGQDADLEHYRRQAEAMNPALSADELDLLAPLWASYPDMWTLLSGLGELNDLLVLHHASAGYQEVRMVFTVDPQRLAHGYPDLANYLERLDTLVKSEFSLYDDYGRLLRASIDSETLQGTLNMVVRDGQVVPVRYERPVVEAPRFDPGQPRHLRASIDAEMNILGIIAEVEDMTFEIEFQPTGEGARFISQGRSVPRIGVGGRALGVFPAPLIDVFLPKRIDQLMKDFLTVACEGNDQQGITGVVEIGAANDESAQLRLAGAFEGLDNFFVRIGMGIINNRIIPNERVSGDLRALVYDAHQAFSSDLDQFEQQVVRR
;
A
#
# COMPACT_ATOMS: atom_id res chain seq x y z
N MET A 1 -14.46 -3.88 -54.15
CA MET A 1 -13.77 -3.85 -52.86
C MET A 1 -12.42 -4.57 -53.00
N THR A 2 -11.67 -4.34 -54.08
CA THR A 2 -10.68 -3.27 -54.32
C THR A 2 -9.59 -3.19 -53.25
N GLN A 3 -8.36 -3.42 -53.70
CA GLN A 3 -7.09 -3.51 -52.98
C GLN A 3 -6.74 -2.28 -52.11
N PHE A 4 -7.58 -1.24 -52.11
CA PHE A 4 -7.51 -0.09 -51.20
C PHE A 4 -7.82 -0.46 -49.74
N ALA A 5 -8.63 -1.49 -49.47
CA ALA A 5 -8.97 -1.89 -48.10
C ALA A 5 -7.84 -2.63 -47.37
N ARG A 6 -6.88 -3.24 -48.10
CA ARG A 6 -5.71 -3.92 -47.52
C ARG A 6 -4.54 -2.96 -47.29
N ALA A 7 -4.41 -1.90 -48.08
CA ALA A 7 -3.44 -0.83 -47.86
C ALA A 7 -3.80 0.03 -46.64
N ALA A 8 -5.10 0.23 -46.36
CA ALA A 8 -5.56 0.96 -45.18
C ALA A 8 -5.25 0.22 -43.87
N TRP A 9 -5.30 -1.12 -43.84
CA TRP A 9 -4.98 -1.91 -42.65
C TRP A 9 -3.48 -1.99 -42.36
N LEU A 10 -2.63 -1.98 -43.40
CA LEU A 10 -1.17 -1.85 -43.26
C LEU A 10 -0.74 -0.42 -42.91
N ALA A 11 -1.51 0.60 -43.31
CA ALA A 11 -1.27 1.99 -42.90
C ALA A 11 -1.78 2.29 -41.48
N PHE A 12 -2.81 1.60 -40.98
CA PHE A 12 -3.29 1.75 -39.61
C PHE A 12 -2.45 0.96 -38.58
N SER A 13 -1.67 -0.03 -39.02
CA SER A 13 -0.69 -0.74 -38.19
C SER A 13 0.67 -0.04 -38.12
N LEU A 14 0.81 1.13 -38.75
CA LEU A 14 2.05 1.94 -38.78
C LEU A 14 1.95 3.28 -38.00
N CYS A 15 0.89 3.50 -37.20
CA CYS A 15 0.72 4.78 -36.49
C CYS A 15 0.75 4.73 -34.95
N PHE A 16 1.13 3.61 -34.34
CA PHE A 16 1.64 3.60 -32.95
C PHE A 16 2.88 2.71 -32.84
N SER A 17 3.82 2.90 -33.77
CA SER A 17 5.21 2.66 -33.42
C SER A 17 5.63 3.90 -32.65
N ALA A 18 5.47 3.91 -31.32
CA ALA A 18 6.27 4.81 -30.51
C ALA A 18 7.70 4.58 -30.99
N SER A 19 8.31 5.61 -31.58
CA SER A 19 9.69 5.51 -31.99
C SER A 19 10.45 5.28 -30.70
N VAL A 20 10.88 4.04 -30.45
CA VAL A 20 11.76 3.72 -29.33
C VAL A 20 13.03 4.50 -29.63
N VAL A 21 13.12 5.69 -29.07
CA VAL A 21 14.38 6.42 -28.98
C VAL A 21 15.30 5.44 -28.26
N ALA A 22 16.45 5.16 -28.87
CA ALA A 22 17.38 4.19 -28.30
C ALA A 22 17.90 4.76 -26.99
N VAL A 23 17.27 4.39 -25.87
CA VAL A 23 17.72 4.77 -24.53
C VAL A 23 19.01 4.01 -24.25
N PRO A 24 20.06 4.70 -23.80
CA PRO A 24 21.28 4.04 -23.38
C PRO A 24 21.03 3.01 -22.27
N PRO A 25 21.64 1.81 -22.33
CA PRO A 25 21.43 0.76 -21.33
C PRO A 25 21.74 1.20 -19.91
N GLU A 26 22.65 2.15 -19.72
CA GLU A 26 23.06 2.61 -18.40
C GLU A 26 21.90 3.31 -17.67
N ILE A 27 21.03 4.03 -18.41
CA ILE A 27 19.82 4.65 -17.87
C ILE A 27 18.82 3.57 -17.43
N ILE A 28 18.56 2.61 -18.32
CA ILE A 28 17.64 1.50 -18.06
C ILE A 28 18.14 0.67 -16.87
N GLN A 29 19.42 0.29 -16.88
CA GLN A 29 20.04 -0.46 -15.78
C GLN A 29 19.94 0.31 -14.47
N TRP A 30 20.16 1.63 -14.48
CA TRP A 30 19.99 2.43 -13.29
C TRP A 30 18.56 2.33 -12.78
N GLY A 31 17.54 2.67 -13.58
CA GLY A 31 16.13 2.66 -13.13
C GLY A 31 15.66 1.29 -12.63
N TRP A 32 16.20 0.20 -13.20
CA TRP A 32 15.89 -1.17 -12.82
C TRP A 32 16.68 -1.70 -11.61
N ARG A 33 17.58 -0.94 -11.00
CA ARG A 33 18.36 -1.40 -9.84
C ARG A 33 17.49 -1.93 -8.69
N PRO A 34 16.44 -1.24 -8.20
CA PRO A 34 15.69 -1.73 -7.05
C PRO A 34 15.01 -3.08 -7.33
N PRO A 35 14.31 -3.28 -8.47
CA PRO A 35 13.80 -4.61 -8.81
C PRO A 35 14.89 -5.67 -9.03
N VAL A 36 16.06 -5.28 -9.55
CA VAL A 36 17.20 -6.20 -9.76
C VAL A 36 17.84 -6.62 -8.44
N GLU A 37 18.01 -5.71 -7.49
CA GLU A 37 18.44 -6.05 -6.13
C GLU A 37 17.41 -6.95 -5.44
N PHE A 38 16.12 -6.59 -5.52
CA PHE A 38 15.04 -7.31 -4.88
C PHE A 38 14.90 -8.76 -5.37
N ALA A 39 14.81 -8.94 -6.70
CA ALA A 39 14.48 -10.24 -7.29
C ALA A 39 15.72 -11.03 -7.75
N GLY A 40 16.85 -10.37 -7.96
CA GLY A 40 18.07 -10.99 -8.50
C GLY A 40 19.32 -10.79 -7.67
N GLN A 41 19.25 -10.09 -6.53
CA GLN A 41 20.41 -9.81 -5.66
C GLN A 41 21.57 -9.16 -6.45
N GLY A 42 21.20 -8.24 -7.36
CA GLY A 42 22.14 -7.54 -8.22
C GLY A 42 22.40 -8.21 -9.58
N ASP A 43 21.92 -9.43 -9.81
CA ASP A 43 22.01 -10.12 -11.12
C ASP A 43 20.77 -9.85 -11.99
N PRO A 44 20.90 -9.12 -13.12
CA PRO A 44 19.78 -8.82 -14.02
C PRO A 44 19.10 -10.04 -14.63
N GLN A 45 19.83 -11.12 -14.91
CA GLN A 45 19.26 -12.31 -15.53
C GLN A 45 18.39 -13.06 -14.51
N VAL A 46 18.92 -13.26 -13.30
CA VAL A 46 18.16 -13.87 -12.20
C VAL A 46 16.93 -13.03 -11.85
N ALA A 47 17.07 -11.70 -11.81
CA ALA A 47 15.96 -10.79 -11.56
C ALA A 47 14.84 -10.96 -12.60
N VAL A 48 15.18 -11.01 -13.90
CA VAL A 48 14.18 -11.24 -14.95
C VAL A 48 13.46 -12.57 -14.74
N GLU A 49 14.19 -13.66 -14.48
CA GLU A 49 13.58 -14.97 -14.27
C GLU A 49 12.59 -14.97 -13.09
N GLN A 50 12.97 -14.36 -11.96
CA GLN A 50 12.12 -14.27 -10.77
C GLN A 50 10.93 -13.32 -10.97
N LEU A 51 11.13 -12.15 -11.57
CA LEU A 51 10.04 -11.22 -11.89
C LEU A 51 9.02 -11.86 -12.84
N ARG A 52 9.44 -12.71 -13.78
CA ARG A 52 8.51 -13.50 -14.62
C ARG A 52 7.70 -14.51 -13.83
N ASN A 53 8.27 -15.09 -12.77
CA ASN A 53 7.53 -15.98 -11.88
C ASN A 53 6.45 -15.22 -11.11
N TYR A 54 6.76 -14.04 -10.56
CA TYR A 54 5.77 -13.16 -9.93
C TYR A 54 4.67 -12.73 -10.91
N ILE A 55 5.05 -12.34 -12.13
CA ILE A 55 4.09 -11.94 -13.18
C ILE A 55 3.15 -13.10 -13.55
N ARG A 56 3.69 -14.32 -13.64
CA ARG A 56 2.88 -15.52 -13.93
C ARG A 56 1.93 -15.83 -12.79
N LEU A 57 2.42 -15.79 -11.55
CA LEU A 57 1.60 -15.99 -10.36
C LEU A 57 0.46 -14.97 -10.31
N GLN A 58 0.74 -13.70 -10.54
CA GLN A 58 -0.29 -12.66 -10.51
C GLN A 58 -1.35 -12.88 -11.60
N ARG A 59 -0.96 -13.27 -12.82
CA ARG A 59 -1.93 -13.67 -13.87
C ARG A 59 -2.77 -14.87 -13.44
N LEU A 60 -2.15 -15.85 -12.79
CA LEU A 60 -2.86 -17.02 -12.26
C LEU A 60 -3.94 -16.61 -11.24
N VAL A 61 -3.59 -15.71 -10.30
CA VAL A 61 -4.51 -15.19 -9.28
C VAL A 61 -5.61 -14.32 -9.91
N MET A 62 -5.30 -13.50 -10.90
CA MET A 62 -6.29 -12.59 -11.50
C MET A 62 -7.25 -13.30 -12.47
N ASP A 63 -6.71 -14.15 -13.35
CA ASP A 63 -7.46 -14.68 -14.49
C ASP A 63 -7.95 -16.13 -14.26
N HIS A 64 -7.33 -16.85 -13.32
CA HIS A 64 -7.48 -18.29 -13.18
C HIS A 64 -7.69 -18.75 -11.72
N THR A 65 -8.30 -17.91 -10.88
CA THR A 65 -8.68 -18.31 -9.53
C THR A 65 -9.96 -19.15 -9.51
N ASP A 66 -9.84 -20.36 -8.96
CA ASP A 66 -10.93 -21.27 -8.63
C ASP A 66 -11.22 -21.18 -7.13
N TYR A 67 -12.43 -20.72 -6.80
CA TYR A 67 -12.92 -20.67 -5.43
C TYR A 67 -13.74 -21.92 -5.14
N HIS A 68 -13.45 -22.58 -4.02
CA HIS A 68 -14.38 -23.54 -3.45
C HIS A 68 -15.73 -22.85 -3.16
N GLU A 69 -16.84 -23.43 -3.64
CA GLU A 69 -18.17 -22.80 -3.65
C GLU A 69 -18.61 -22.29 -2.27
N GLN A 70 -18.48 -23.14 -1.25
CA GLN A 70 -18.80 -22.77 0.14
C GLN A 70 -17.86 -21.70 0.70
N THR A 71 -16.61 -21.64 0.23
CA THR A 71 -15.66 -20.62 0.65
C THR A 71 -16.00 -19.27 0.06
N ARG A 72 -16.57 -19.22 -1.15
CA ARG A 72 -17.03 -17.96 -1.76
C ARG A 72 -18.18 -17.35 -0.97
N GLU A 73 -19.26 -18.11 -0.76
CA GLU A 73 -20.42 -17.64 0.01
C GLU A 73 -20.01 -17.21 1.42
N PHE A 74 -19.16 -18.00 2.07
CA PHE A 74 -18.61 -17.66 3.37
C PHE A 74 -17.79 -16.36 3.34
N VAL A 75 -16.88 -16.19 2.38
CA VAL A 75 -16.03 -14.99 2.28
C VAL A 75 -16.90 -13.75 2.06
N ASP A 76 -17.92 -13.86 1.21
CA ASP A 76 -18.85 -12.76 0.95
C ASP A 76 -19.65 -12.38 2.22
N GLU A 77 -20.13 -13.36 2.99
CA GLU A 77 -20.81 -13.12 4.27
C GLU A 77 -19.86 -12.56 5.34
N LEU A 78 -18.63 -13.06 5.42
CA LEU A 78 -17.60 -12.56 6.33
C LEU A 78 -17.30 -11.08 6.05
N TRP A 79 -17.11 -10.72 4.79
CA TRP A 79 -16.90 -9.32 4.40
C TRP A 79 -18.11 -8.49 4.77
N HIS A 80 -19.33 -8.95 4.48
CA HIS A 80 -20.55 -8.22 4.84
C HIS A 80 -20.67 -7.96 6.36
N SER A 81 -20.31 -8.92 7.20
CA SER A 81 -20.31 -8.74 8.66
C SER A 81 -19.26 -7.72 9.11
N LEU A 82 -18.05 -7.75 8.54
CA LEU A 82 -17.01 -6.74 8.83
C LEU A 82 -17.42 -5.33 8.33
N GLU A 83 -18.02 -5.24 7.14
CA GLU A 83 -18.54 -3.99 6.55
C GLU A 83 -19.70 -3.39 7.33
N SER A 84 -20.54 -4.22 7.95
CA SER A 84 -21.63 -3.75 8.82
C SER A 84 -21.21 -3.59 10.28
N PHE A 85 -19.95 -3.89 10.59
CA PHE A 85 -19.39 -3.96 11.93
C PHE A 85 -20.21 -4.86 12.88
N ASP A 86 -20.83 -5.90 12.33
CA ASP A 86 -21.62 -6.91 13.05
C ASP A 86 -20.68 -7.98 13.62
N LEU A 87 -20.07 -7.69 14.78
CA LEU A 87 -19.04 -8.54 15.38
C LEU A 87 -19.63 -9.83 15.94
N GLU A 88 -20.85 -9.78 16.49
CA GLU A 88 -21.63 -10.97 16.85
C GLU A 88 -21.88 -11.83 15.61
N GLY A 89 -22.38 -11.24 14.52
CA GLY A 89 -22.56 -11.95 13.25
C GLY A 89 -21.26 -12.59 12.75
N PHE A 90 -20.16 -11.84 12.77
CA PHE A 90 -18.83 -12.33 12.43
C PHE A 90 -18.42 -13.53 13.29
N TYR A 91 -18.57 -13.43 14.62
CA TYR A 91 -18.24 -14.51 15.55
C TYR A 91 -19.02 -15.79 15.24
N TRP A 92 -20.32 -15.69 14.97
CA TRP A 92 -21.16 -16.85 14.68
C TRP A 92 -20.95 -17.45 13.28
N LEU A 93 -20.45 -16.67 12.32
CA LEU A 93 -20.05 -17.17 11.00
C LEU A 93 -18.85 -18.13 11.07
N LEU A 94 -17.92 -17.89 11.99
CA LEU A 94 -16.71 -18.71 12.11
C LEU A 94 -17.05 -20.16 12.51
N PRO A 95 -16.73 -21.17 11.68
CA PRO A 95 -17.26 -22.52 11.81
C PRO A 95 -16.55 -23.37 12.87
N ASP A 96 -15.25 -23.15 13.07
CA ASP A 96 -14.44 -23.98 13.97
C ASP A 96 -14.47 -23.42 15.38
N GLU A 97 -14.89 -24.21 16.37
CA GLU A 97 -14.92 -23.82 17.77
C GLU A 97 -13.85 -24.58 18.55
N GLN A 98 -12.93 -23.84 19.18
CA GLN A 98 -11.92 -24.36 20.08
C GLN A 98 -11.87 -23.53 21.36
N GLU A 99 -12.24 -24.16 22.48
CA GLU A 99 -12.38 -23.51 23.79
C GLU A 99 -13.36 -22.33 23.75
N SER A 100 -12.86 -21.09 23.86
CA SER A 100 -13.65 -19.84 23.77
C SER A 100 -13.49 -19.12 22.43
N TRP A 101 -12.66 -19.66 21.55
CA TRP A 101 -12.38 -19.08 20.25
C TRP A 101 -13.21 -19.76 19.17
N ARG A 102 -13.72 -18.94 18.27
CA ARG A 102 -14.17 -19.39 16.96
C ARG A 102 -13.15 -18.97 15.91
N SER A 103 -12.95 -19.79 14.89
CA SER A 103 -11.93 -19.56 13.87
C SER A 103 -12.35 -20.03 12.48
N LEU A 104 -11.68 -19.47 11.48
CA LEU A 104 -11.60 -20.04 10.14
C LEU A 104 -10.17 -19.93 9.64
N THR A 105 -9.70 -20.98 8.97
CA THR A 105 -8.52 -20.90 8.11
C THR A 105 -8.88 -21.05 6.63
N VAL A 106 -8.31 -20.20 5.79
CA VAL A 106 -8.40 -20.24 4.32
C VAL A 106 -6.99 -20.39 3.77
N TYR A 107 -6.87 -21.23 2.75
CA TYR A 107 -5.62 -21.48 2.04
C TYR A 107 -5.76 -21.02 0.59
N GLY A 108 -4.71 -20.38 0.09
CA GLY A 108 -4.52 -20.11 -1.33
C GLY A 108 -3.31 -20.87 -1.84
N GLU A 109 -3.44 -21.56 -2.97
CA GLU A 109 -2.37 -22.36 -3.53
C GLU A 109 -2.22 -22.15 -5.03
N ALA A 110 -0.98 -21.93 -5.46
CA ALA A 110 -0.64 -21.86 -6.87
C ALA A 110 -0.54 -23.29 -7.46
N GLY A 111 -1.51 -23.65 -8.30
CA GLY A 111 -1.45 -24.83 -9.16
C GLY A 111 -0.74 -24.56 -10.49
N PRO A 112 -0.60 -25.57 -11.37
CA PRO A 112 0.06 -25.40 -12.66
C PRO A 112 -0.69 -24.45 -13.61
N ASP A 113 -2.02 -24.49 -13.60
CA ASP A 113 -2.88 -23.72 -14.52
C ASP A 113 -3.98 -22.90 -13.80
N GLN A 114 -4.16 -23.09 -12.49
CA GLN A 114 -5.20 -22.40 -11.71
C GLN A 114 -4.66 -22.05 -10.32
N TYR A 115 -5.18 -20.96 -9.76
CA TYR A 115 -4.98 -20.60 -8.36
C TYR A 115 -6.18 -21.11 -7.56
N HIS A 116 -5.95 -21.87 -6.50
CA HIS A 116 -7.03 -22.48 -5.73
C HIS A 116 -7.19 -21.81 -4.39
N ILE A 117 -8.43 -21.43 -4.04
CA ILE A 117 -8.77 -20.89 -2.73
C ILE A 117 -9.81 -21.79 -2.06
N GLY A 118 -9.52 -22.26 -0.85
CA GLY A 118 -10.40 -23.17 -0.12
C GLY A 118 -10.06 -23.34 1.36
N PRO A 119 -10.87 -24.12 2.10
CA PRO A 119 -10.73 -24.28 3.55
C PRO A 119 -9.72 -25.37 3.94
N VAL A 120 -9.27 -26.16 2.97
CA VAL A 120 -8.32 -27.27 3.17
C VAL A 120 -7.22 -27.13 2.12
N PRO A 121 -5.94 -27.27 2.51
CA PRO A 121 -4.85 -27.25 1.55
C PRO A 121 -4.95 -28.43 0.58
N ARG A 122 -4.77 -28.20 -0.73
CA ARG A 122 -4.84 -29.27 -1.76
C ARG A 122 -3.47 -29.92 -1.96
N LEU A 123 -2.41 -29.14 -1.84
CA LEU A 123 -1.04 -29.60 -1.78
C LEU A 123 -0.72 -29.85 -0.30
N GLN A 124 -0.21 -31.05 0.03
CA GLN A 124 0.37 -31.27 1.35
C GLN A 124 1.56 -30.30 1.47
N ALA A 125 1.41 -29.27 2.30
CA ALA A 125 2.53 -28.49 2.78
C ALA A 125 3.50 -29.51 3.42
N VAL A 126 4.69 -29.68 2.83
CA VAL A 126 5.64 -30.70 3.31
C VAL A 126 6.13 -30.34 4.72
N ASP A 127 6.10 -29.05 5.03
CA ASP A 127 6.09 -28.42 6.35
C ASP A 127 5.13 -27.22 6.24
N ASP A 128 4.66 -26.60 7.33
CA ASP A 128 3.61 -25.53 7.40
C ASP A 128 3.90 -24.22 6.60
N GLU A 129 4.68 -24.29 5.52
CA GLU A 129 5.31 -23.17 4.85
C GLU A 129 4.77 -22.95 3.43
N PRO A 130 4.32 -21.73 3.11
CA PRO A 130 3.84 -21.41 1.78
C PRO A 130 4.99 -21.23 0.78
N GLY A 131 5.03 -22.05 -0.26
CA GLY A 131 5.80 -21.75 -1.48
C GLY A 131 5.35 -20.45 -2.15
N LEU A 132 6.10 -19.98 -3.16
CA LEU A 132 5.79 -18.72 -3.87
C LEU A 132 4.29 -18.59 -4.21
N GLY A 133 3.63 -17.58 -3.65
CA GLY A 133 2.23 -17.27 -3.92
C GLY A 133 1.21 -18.11 -3.16
N ASN A 134 1.63 -19.14 -2.44
CA ASN A 134 0.74 -19.81 -1.50
C ASN A 134 0.48 -18.86 -0.32
N PHE A 135 -0.73 -18.90 0.23
CA PHE A 135 -1.02 -18.20 1.47
C PHE A 135 -1.86 -19.04 2.42
N ARG A 136 -1.74 -18.71 3.70
CA ARG A 136 -2.61 -19.17 4.79
C ARG A 136 -3.15 -17.94 5.50
N ALA A 137 -4.46 -17.79 5.53
CA ALA A 137 -5.14 -16.75 6.29
C ALA A 137 -5.99 -17.39 7.37
N GLU A 138 -5.78 -17.01 8.62
CA GLU A 138 -6.56 -17.45 9.76
C GLU A 138 -7.19 -16.24 10.44
N VAL A 139 -8.50 -16.31 10.65
CA VAL A 139 -9.24 -15.32 11.43
C VAL A 139 -9.84 -16.03 12.63
N ARG A 140 -9.76 -15.39 13.80
CA ARG A 140 -10.34 -15.90 15.04
C ARG A 140 -11.06 -14.78 15.79
N ALA A 141 -12.15 -15.15 16.47
CA ALA A 141 -12.86 -14.26 17.37
C ALA A 141 -13.15 -14.94 18.70
N ARG A 142 -13.10 -14.16 19.78
CA ARG A 142 -13.51 -14.57 21.13
C ARG A 142 -14.48 -13.55 21.69
N GLU A 143 -15.63 -14.04 22.15
CA GLU A 143 -16.60 -13.23 22.88
C GLU A 143 -16.08 -12.92 24.30
N ILE A 144 -16.24 -11.67 24.72
CA ILE A 144 -15.90 -11.18 26.05
C ILE A 144 -17.15 -10.55 26.65
N ASP A 145 -17.74 -11.25 27.62
CA ASP A 145 -18.89 -10.75 28.37
C ASP A 145 -18.45 -9.68 29.38
N THR A 146 -19.01 -8.48 29.25
CA THR A 146 -18.87 -7.41 30.25
C THR A 146 -20.23 -6.98 30.79
N ASP A 147 -20.25 -6.31 31.95
CA ASP A 147 -21.48 -5.83 32.59
C ASP A 147 -22.24 -4.76 31.77
N VAL A 148 -21.61 -4.18 30.73
CA VAL A 148 -22.10 -3.00 30.01
C VAL A 148 -22.44 -3.30 28.54
N ALA A 149 -21.65 -4.12 27.87
CA ALA A 149 -21.83 -4.50 26.46
C ALA A 149 -21.02 -5.76 26.11
N THR A 150 -21.41 -6.46 25.04
CA THR A 150 -20.62 -7.57 24.50
C THR A 150 -19.44 -7.02 23.71
N HIS A 151 -18.24 -7.50 24.04
CA HIS A 151 -17.02 -7.18 23.31
C HIS A 151 -16.55 -8.42 22.55
N TYR A 152 -15.82 -8.20 21.46
CA TYR A 152 -15.19 -9.28 20.71
C TYR A 152 -13.71 -8.98 20.52
N LEU A 153 -12.86 -9.93 20.90
CA LEU A 153 -11.45 -9.90 20.54
C LEU A 153 -11.28 -10.58 19.18
N LEU A 154 -10.83 -9.82 18.19
CA LEU A 154 -10.58 -10.31 16.83
C LEU A 154 -9.07 -10.46 16.61
N ASN A 155 -8.67 -11.61 16.10
CA ASN A 155 -7.31 -11.90 15.67
C ASN A 155 -7.32 -12.31 14.20
N ALA A 156 -6.39 -11.77 13.42
CA ALA A 156 -6.16 -12.19 12.05
C ALA A 156 -4.66 -12.47 11.86
N GLU A 157 -4.34 -13.56 11.17
CA GLU A 157 -2.98 -13.91 10.77
C GLU A 157 -2.99 -14.30 9.29
N VAL A 158 -2.07 -13.75 8.51
CA VAL A 158 -1.91 -14.04 7.08
C VAL A 158 -0.44 -14.30 6.82
N GLY A 159 -0.12 -15.49 6.34
CA GLY A 159 1.20 -15.86 5.84
C GLY A 159 1.17 -15.99 4.33
N VAL A 160 2.12 -15.37 3.61
CA VAL A 160 2.25 -15.44 2.15
C VAL A 160 3.68 -15.85 1.81
N GLY A 161 3.83 -16.83 0.92
CA GLY A 161 5.13 -17.25 0.39
C GLY A 161 5.66 -16.26 -0.65
N LEU A 162 6.85 -15.73 -0.41
CA LEU A 162 7.55 -14.79 -1.29
C LEU A 162 8.52 -15.48 -2.25
N GLY A 163 8.81 -16.78 -2.06
CA GLY A 163 9.79 -17.51 -2.88
C GLY A 163 11.23 -17.20 -2.47
N GLU A 164 12.14 -17.08 -3.43
CA GLU A 164 13.59 -16.97 -3.21
C GLU A 164 14.06 -15.52 -2.94
N VAL A 165 13.35 -14.77 -2.09
CA VAL A 165 13.73 -13.39 -1.72
C VAL A 165 14.42 -13.37 -0.37
N SER A 166 15.62 -12.80 -0.28
CA SER A 166 16.30 -12.66 1.00
C SER A 166 15.99 -11.32 1.68
N TRP A 167 16.12 -11.26 3.00
CA TRP A 167 16.01 -10.00 3.75
C TRP A 167 17.03 -8.96 3.30
N SER A 168 18.27 -9.38 2.98
CA SER A 168 19.29 -8.48 2.45
C SER A 168 18.87 -7.88 1.11
N ALA A 169 18.29 -8.68 0.21
CA ALA A 169 17.79 -8.21 -1.08
C ALA A 169 16.72 -7.11 -0.90
N LEU A 170 15.81 -7.28 0.05
CA LEU A 170 14.79 -6.27 0.36
C LEU A 170 15.40 -4.97 0.92
N VAL A 171 16.37 -5.08 1.82
CA VAL A 171 17.07 -3.92 2.39
C VAL A 171 17.84 -3.18 1.30
N ASP A 172 18.59 -3.90 0.45
CA ASP A 172 19.41 -3.32 -0.62
C ASP A 172 18.53 -2.65 -1.68
N ALA A 173 17.44 -3.30 -2.09
CA ALA A 173 16.44 -2.71 -2.98
C ALA A 173 15.82 -1.42 -2.40
N SER A 174 15.50 -1.41 -1.10
CA SER A 174 14.97 -0.23 -0.42
C SER A 174 15.99 0.92 -0.39
N GLN A 175 17.27 0.61 -0.17
CA GLN A 175 18.34 1.61 -0.21
C GLN A 175 18.53 2.18 -1.61
N GLU A 176 18.54 1.35 -2.66
CA GLU A 176 18.62 1.82 -4.05
C GLU A 176 17.42 2.71 -4.41
N ALA A 177 16.20 2.33 -4.02
CA ALA A 177 15.02 3.16 -4.22
C ALA A 177 15.14 4.53 -3.53
N LEU A 178 15.67 4.56 -2.30
CA LEU A 178 15.93 5.81 -1.58
C LEU A 178 17.04 6.66 -2.24
N ARG A 179 18.10 6.05 -2.77
CA ARG A 179 19.14 6.78 -3.56
C ARG A 179 18.51 7.46 -4.77
N MET A 180 17.63 6.75 -5.48
CA MET A 180 16.91 7.30 -6.63
C MET A 180 16.01 8.47 -6.27
N VAL A 181 15.16 8.29 -5.25
CA VAL A 181 14.24 9.34 -4.80
C VAL A 181 15.00 10.54 -4.21
N GLY A 182 16.17 10.30 -3.62
CA GLY A 182 17.10 11.36 -3.21
C GLY A 182 17.80 12.07 -4.37
N GLY A 183 17.59 11.66 -5.63
CA GLY A 183 18.21 12.28 -6.80
C GLY A 183 19.69 11.95 -6.99
N GLU A 184 20.18 10.84 -6.42
CA GLU A 184 21.53 10.34 -6.68
C GLU A 184 21.60 9.66 -8.06
N LEU A 185 21.81 10.47 -9.10
CA LEU A 185 22.03 9.98 -10.46
C LEU A 185 23.51 9.56 -10.67
N PRO A 186 23.78 8.40 -11.31
CA PRO A 186 25.14 8.02 -11.69
C PRO A 186 25.73 9.00 -12.70
N VAL A 187 27.05 9.23 -12.64
CA VAL A 187 27.78 10.10 -13.59
C VAL A 187 27.54 9.69 -15.05
N GLN A 188 27.33 8.40 -15.30
CA GLN A 188 27.03 7.84 -16.63
C GLN A 188 25.68 8.31 -17.18
N VAL A 189 24.71 8.62 -16.31
CA VAL A 189 23.37 9.10 -16.67
C VAL A 189 23.37 10.63 -16.87
N ILE A 190 24.14 11.36 -16.06
CA ILE A 190 24.24 12.84 -16.08
C ILE A 190 24.76 13.39 -17.44
N GLY A 191 25.38 12.56 -18.28
CA GLY A 191 25.95 12.97 -19.57
C GLY A 191 25.08 12.74 -20.82
N GLN A 192 23.84 12.25 -20.67
CA GLN A 192 23.02 11.74 -21.79
C GLN A 192 21.77 12.58 -22.11
N ASP A 193 21.85 13.89 -21.87
CA ASP A 193 20.76 14.86 -22.05
C ASP A 193 20.03 14.77 -23.41
N ALA A 194 20.78 14.56 -24.50
CA ALA A 194 20.20 14.53 -25.84
C ALA A 194 19.28 13.31 -26.06
N ASP A 195 19.57 12.19 -25.40
CA ASP A 195 18.80 10.94 -25.52
C ASP A 195 17.57 10.93 -24.60
N LEU A 196 17.59 11.75 -23.55
CA LEU A 196 16.49 11.90 -22.59
C LEU A 196 15.49 13.01 -22.94
N GLU A 197 15.81 13.89 -23.90
CA GLU A 197 14.99 15.04 -24.28
C GLU A 197 13.56 14.67 -24.73
N HIS A 198 13.35 13.46 -25.26
CA HIS A 198 12.01 12.96 -25.54
C HIS A 198 11.21 12.73 -24.26
N TYR A 199 11.79 12.05 -23.28
CA TYR A 199 11.19 11.73 -22.00
C TYR A 199 11.01 12.98 -21.13
N ARG A 200 11.98 13.92 -21.16
CA ARG A 200 11.88 15.23 -20.50
C ARG A 200 10.66 16.01 -21.00
N ARG A 201 10.42 16.04 -22.32
CA ARG A 201 9.24 16.72 -22.89
C ARG A 201 7.93 16.03 -22.56
N GLN A 202 7.91 14.70 -22.51
CA GLN A 202 6.76 13.98 -21.96
C GLN A 202 6.54 14.38 -20.50
N ALA A 203 7.63 14.59 -19.75
CA ALA A 203 7.57 14.94 -18.34
C ALA A 203 7.04 16.31 -18.03
N GLU A 204 7.50 17.27 -18.78
CA GLU A 204 6.97 18.62 -18.77
C GLU A 204 5.49 18.64 -19.15
N ALA A 205 5.10 17.88 -20.19
CA ALA A 205 3.72 17.88 -20.67
C ALA A 205 2.71 17.36 -19.64
N MET A 206 3.14 16.43 -18.78
CA MET A 206 2.28 15.83 -17.77
C MET A 206 2.35 16.51 -16.40
N ASN A 207 3.52 17.05 -16.06
CA ASN A 207 3.79 17.67 -14.78
C ASN A 207 4.30 19.09 -15.02
N PRO A 208 3.45 20.00 -15.53
CA PRO A 208 3.86 21.33 -15.98
C PRO A 208 4.32 22.24 -14.83
N ALA A 209 4.04 21.83 -13.58
CA ALA A 209 4.46 22.53 -12.38
C ALA A 209 5.92 22.21 -11.96
N LEU A 210 6.52 21.13 -12.49
CA LEU A 210 7.89 20.74 -12.15
C LEU A 210 8.93 21.62 -12.84
N SER A 211 10.00 21.91 -12.12
CA SER A 211 11.19 22.60 -12.61
C SER A 211 12.07 21.69 -13.47
N ALA A 212 12.99 22.28 -14.24
CA ALA A 212 13.89 21.54 -15.12
C ALA A 212 14.73 20.49 -14.37
N ASP A 213 15.24 20.83 -13.18
CA ASP A 213 16.05 19.90 -12.37
C ASP A 213 15.22 18.69 -11.90
N GLU A 214 13.93 18.88 -11.60
CA GLU A 214 13.02 17.79 -11.21
C GLU A 214 12.65 16.91 -12.40
N LEU A 215 12.46 17.52 -13.57
CA LEU A 215 12.23 16.78 -14.82
C LEU A 215 13.44 15.92 -15.20
N ASP A 216 14.66 16.38 -14.89
CA ASP A 216 15.91 15.63 -15.11
C ASP A 216 16.06 14.42 -14.20
N LEU A 217 15.47 14.46 -13.01
CA LEU A 217 15.38 13.30 -12.11
C LEU A 217 14.36 12.28 -12.60
N LEU A 218 13.24 12.74 -13.18
CA LEU A 218 12.15 11.87 -13.63
C LEU A 218 12.43 11.23 -15.00
N ALA A 219 13.05 11.94 -15.93
CA ALA A 219 13.24 11.46 -17.30
C ALA A 219 13.98 10.10 -17.39
N PRO A 220 15.04 9.82 -16.61
CA PRO A 220 15.68 8.49 -16.59
C PRO A 220 14.76 7.37 -16.05
N LEU A 221 13.91 7.66 -15.06
CA LEU A 221 12.94 6.70 -14.55
C LEU A 221 11.88 6.38 -15.60
N TRP A 222 11.43 7.38 -16.35
CA TRP A 222 10.43 7.21 -17.40
C TRP A 222 10.98 6.45 -18.59
N ALA A 223 12.24 6.70 -18.93
CA ALA A 223 12.94 5.94 -19.95
C ALA A 223 13.09 4.46 -19.54
N SER A 224 13.12 4.17 -18.23
CA SER A 224 13.22 2.81 -17.69
C SER A 224 11.88 2.09 -17.58
N TYR A 225 10.77 2.84 -17.42
CA TYR A 225 9.42 2.33 -17.20
C TYR A 225 8.35 3.05 -18.05
N PRO A 226 8.48 3.06 -19.39
CA PRO A 226 7.62 3.86 -20.25
C PRO A 226 6.14 3.45 -20.21
N ASP A 227 5.82 2.15 -20.10
CA ASP A 227 4.44 1.68 -20.08
C ASP A 227 3.79 1.91 -18.71
N MET A 228 4.50 1.65 -17.61
CA MET A 228 4.04 1.99 -16.26
C MET A 228 3.81 3.49 -16.12
N TRP A 229 4.71 4.29 -16.69
CA TRP A 229 4.54 5.73 -16.70
C TRP A 229 3.30 6.18 -17.49
N THR A 230 3.08 5.60 -18.67
CA THR A 230 1.89 5.85 -19.47
C THR A 230 0.61 5.52 -18.68
N LEU A 231 0.60 4.45 -17.89
CA LEU A 231 -0.52 4.16 -17.01
C LEU A 231 -0.69 5.22 -15.92
N LEU A 232 0.37 5.54 -15.18
CA LEU A 232 0.33 6.56 -14.11
C LEU A 232 -0.12 7.92 -14.62
N SER A 233 0.22 8.26 -15.87
CA SER A 233 -0.23 9.47 -16.56
C SER A 233 -1.74 9.60 -16.69
N GLY A 234 -2.41 8.45 -16.79
CA GLY A 234 -3.86 8.38 -16.86
C GLY A 234 -4.54 8.52 -15.50
N LEU A 235 -3.80 8.50 -14.38
CA LEU A 235 -4.37 8.57 -13.03
C LEU A 235 -4.31 9.97 -12.44
N GLY A 236 -3.26 10.74 -12.74
CA GLY A 236 -3.02 12.03 -12.10
C GLY A 236 -1.73 12.71 -12.55
N GLU A 237 -1.23 13.60 -11.70
CA GLU A 237 0.00 14.35 -11.92
C GLU A 237 0.82 14.53 -10.64
N LEU A 238 2.13 14.71 -10.82
CA LEU A 238 3.04 15.18 -9.79
C LEU A 238 3.06 16.71 -9.84
N ASN A 239 2.56 17.35 -8.80
CA ASN A 239 2.52 18.81 -8.71
C ASN A 239 3.86 19.41 -8.25
N ASP A 240 4.62 18.64 -7.47
CA ASP A 240 5.84 19.09 -6.82
C ASP A 240 6.74 17.88 -6.53
N LEU A 241 8.04 17.97 -6.84
CA LEU A 241 9.03 16.94 -6.52
C LEU A 241 10.32 17.62 -6.05
N LEU A 242 10.24 18.42 -4.99
CA LEU A 242 11.40 19.18 -4.53
C LEU A 242 12.43 18.22 -3.94
N VAL A 243 13.55 18.08 -4.65
CA VAL A 243 14.78 17.47 -4.15
C VAL A 243 15.78 18.59 -3.90
N LEU A 244 15.81 19.11 -2.67
CA LEU A 244 16.73 20.19 -2.33
C LEU A 244 18.11 19.64 -2.00
N HIS A 245 19.03 19.82 -2.95
CA HIS A 245 20.42 19.41 -2.81
C HIS A 245 21.21 20.32 -1.87
N HIS A 246 21.55 19.81 -0.69
CA HIS A 246 22.38 20.51 0.27
C HIS A 246 23.84 20.03 0.17
N ALA A 247 24.55 20.43 -0.91
CA ALA A 247 25.89 19.96 -1.25
C ALA A 247 26.91 20.07 -0.09
N SER A 248 26.82 21.13 0.72
CA SER A 248 27.71 21.34 1.87
C SER A 248 27.41 20.44 3.06
N ALA A 249 26.21 19.84 3.12
CA ALA A 249 25.73 19.05 4.23
C ALA A 249 25.51 17.56 3.89
N GLY A 250 25.58 17.20 2.60
CA GLY A 250 25.58 15.81 2.14
C GLY A 250 24.27 15.06 2.36
N TYR A 251 23.13 15.75 2.27
CA TYR A 251 21.79 15.16 2.33
C TYR A 251 20.85 15.84 1.32
N GLN A 252 19.70 15.21 1.10
CA GLN A 252 18.64 15.62 0.17
C GLN A 252 17.33 15.73 0.94
N GLU A 253 16.64 16.85 0.83
CA GLU A 253 15.25 16.95 1.31
C GLU A 253 14.33 16.56 0.17
N VAL A 254 13.49 15.56 0.39
CA VAL A 254 12.54 15.05 -0.60
C VAL A 254 11.15 15.49 -0.15
N ARG A 255 10.49 16.27 -1.01
CA ARG A 255 9.06 16.58 -0.89
C ARG A 255 8.37 16.20 -2.19
N MET A 256 7.48 15.23 -2.10
CA MET A 256 6.63 14.80 -3.20
C MET A 256 5.20 15.24 -2.94
N VAL A 257 4.57 15.88 -3.93
CA VAL A 257 3.15 16.22 -3.92
C VAL A 257 2.52 15.67 -5.19
N PHE A 258 1.52 14.82 -5.04
CA PHE A 258 0.78 14.25 -6.16
C PHE A 258 -0.71 14.55 -6.02
N THR A 259 -1.40 14.67 -7.15
CA THR A 259 -2.86 14.79 -7.20
C THR A 259 -3.41 13.75 -8.15
N VAL A 260 -4.44 13.05 -7.72
CA VAL A 260 -5.23 12.19 -8.60
C VAL A 260 -6.18 13.08 -9.40
N ASP A 261 -6.22 12.92 -10.72
CA ASP A 261 -7.09 13.66 -11.63
C ASP A 261 -8.28 12.78 -12.04
N PRO A 262 -9.48 12.99 -11.47
CA PRO A 262 -10.65 12.19 -11.81
C PRO A 262 -11.02 12.23 -13.29
N GLN A 263 -10.73 13.32 -14.01
CA GLN A 263 -11.05 13.43 -15.42
C GLN A 263 -10.16 12.53 -16.25
N ARG A 264 -8.85 12.49 -15.96
CA ARG A 264 -7.93 11.53 -16.60
C ARG A 264 -8.32 10.10 -16.23
N LEU A 265 -8.52 9.85 -14.93
CA LEU A 265 -8.85 8.53 -14.40
C LEU A 265 -10.13 7.96 -15.02
N ALA A 266 -11.14 8.80 -15.25
CA ALA A 266 -12.43 8.39 -15.83
C ALA A 266 -12.34 7.84 -17.26
N HIS A 267 -11.24 8.06 -17.99
CA HIS A 267 -11.05 7.48 -19.32
C HIS A 267 -10.85 5.96 -19.26
N GLY A 268 -10.16 5.46 -18.23
CA GLY A 268 -9.94 4.02 -18.00
C GLY A 268 -10.85 3.42 -16.93
N TYR A 269 -11.15 4.21 -15.89
CA TYR A 269 -11.76 3.73 -14.64
C TYR A 269 -12.87 4.69 -14.16
N PRO A 270 -14.00 4.78 -14.88
CA PRO A 270 -15.05 5.77 -14.62
C PRO A 270 -15.76 5.59 -13.28
N ASP A 271 -15.99 4.36 -12.82
CA ASP A 271 -16.63 4.11 -11.53
C ASP A 271 -15.69 4.42 -10.37
N LEU A 272 -14.38 4.16 -10.52
CA LEU A 272 -13.36 4.58 -9.56
C LEU A 272 -13.22 6.11 -9.49
N ALA A 273 -13.20 6.80 -10.63
CA ALA A 273 -13.17 8.26 -10.67
C ALA A 273 -14.38 8.88 -9.94
N ASN A 274 -15.60 8.43 -10.27
CA ASN A 274 -16.82 8.85 -9.58
C ASN A 274 -16.81 8.50 -8.09
N TYR A 275 -16.13 7.42 -7.70
CA TYR A 275 -15.98 7.05 -6.30
C TYR A 275 -15.07 8.02 -5.55
N LEU A 276 -13.89 8.34 -6.09
CA LEU A 276 -12.96 9.29 -5.48
C LEU A 276 -13.59 10.70 -5.37
N GLU A 277 -14.32 11.16 -6.38
CA GLU A 277 -15.03 12.44 -6.32
C GLU A 277 -16.10 12.49 -5.22
N ARG A 278 -16.71 11.34 -4.87
CA ARG A 278 -17.73 11.25 -3.81
C ARG A 278 -17.13 11.23 -2.41
N LEU A 279 -15.83 10.96 -2.28
CA LEU A 279 -15.13 11.14 -1.01
C LEU A 279 -15.26 12.60 -0.61
N ASP A 280 -15.04 13.56 -1.52
CA ASP A 280 -15.18 14.99 -1.22
C ASP A 280 -14.39 15.33 0.06
N THR A 281 -14.93 16.06 1.03
CA THR A 281 -14.24 16.36 2.30
C THR A 281 -14.14 15.17 3.28
N LEU A 282 -14.34 13.92 2.85
CA LEU A 282 -14.52 12.78 3.77
C LEU A 282 -13.33 12.51 4.68
N VAL A 283 -12.09 12.59 4.18
CA VAL A 283 -10.89 12.24 4.94
C VAL A 283 -9.76 13.23 4.68
N LYS A 284 -9.20 13.76 5.76
CA LYS A 284 -7.86 14.34 5.79
C LYS A 284 -7.05 13.59 6.82
N SER A 285 -5.86 13.13 6.48
CA SER A 285 -5.02 12.41 7.45
C SER A 285 -3.56 12.78 7.28
N GLU A 286 -2.88 12.82 8.41
CA GLU A 286 -1.44 12.98 8.51
C GLU A 286 -0.84 11.80 9.26
N PHE A 287 0.21 11.22 8.67
CA PHE A 287 1.02 10.16 9.25
C PHE A 287 2.44 10.68 9.47
N SER A 288 2.99 10.46 10.65
CA SER A 288 4.41 10.74 10.94
C SER A 288 5.07 9.54 11.59
N LEU A 289 6.25 9.15 11.08
CA LEU A 289 7.09 8.10 11.66
C LEU A 289 8.30 8.75 12.36
N TYR A 290 8.60 8.28 13.56
CA TYR A 290 9.68 8.76 14.41
C TYR A 290 10.60 7.62 14.84
N ASP A 291 11.83 7.97 15.15
CA ASP A 291 12.74 7.18 15.97
C ASP A 291 13.21 8.00 17.19
N ASP A 292 14.16 7.46 17.95
CA ASP A 292 14.77 8.13 19.11
C ASP A 292 15.48 9.46 18.76
N TYR A 293 15.79 9.69 17.48
CA TYR A 293 16.56 10.83 16.99
C TYR A 293 15.69 11.93 16.37
N GLY A 294 14.49 11.63 15.87
CA GLY A 294 13.55 12.61 15.34
C GLY A 294 12.48 12.01 14.42
N ARG A 295 11.85 12.87 13.61
CA ARG A 295 10.87 12.47 12.58
C ARG A 295 11.62 11.93 11.37
N LEU A 296 11.35 10.70 10.97
CA LEU A 296 11.90 10.07 9.78
C LEU A 296 11.12 10.45 8.53
N LEU A 297 9.79 10.41 8.61
CA LEU A 297 8.89 10.59 7.47
C LEU A 297 7.60 11.26 7.91
N ARG A 298 7.04 12.08 7.02
CA ARG A 298 5.70 12.67 7.16
C ARG A 298 4.93 12.49 5.86
N ALA A 299 3.76 11.89 5.91
CA ALA A 299 2.86 11.74 4.78
C ALA A 299 1.49 12.34 5.11
N SER A 300 0.78 12.83 4.10
CA SER A 300 -0.61 13.29 4.26
C SER A 300 -1.45 12.95 3.06
N ILE A 301 -2.76 12.78 3.26
CA ILE A 301 -3.75 12.61 2.21
C ILE A 301 -4.93 13.54 2.51
N ASP A 302 -5.44 14.21 1.48
CA ASP A 302 -6.64 15.05 1.55
C ASP A 302 -7.61 14.63 0.43
N SER A 303 -8.76 14.07 0.79
CA SER A 303 -9.76 13.61 -0.18
C SER A 303 -10.53 14.75 -0.86
N GLU A 304 -10.54 15.95 -0.28
CA GLU A 304 -11.21 17.13 -0.88
C GLU A 304 -10.48 17.58 -2.13
N THR A 305 -9.14 17.57 -2.06
CA THR A 305 -8.25 17.96 -3.16
C THR A 305 -7.69 16.78 -3.93
N LEU A 306 -7.97 15.55 -3.46
CA LEU A 306 -7.36 14.30 -3.94
C LEU A 306 -5.83 14.38 -4.00
N GLN A 307 -5.24 15.12 -3.05
CA GLN A 307 -3.81 15.40 -2.99
C GLN A 307 -3.15 14.55 -1.90
N GLY A 308 -1.99 13.98 -2.22
CA GLY A 308 -1.09 13.36 -1.26
C GLY A 308 0.20 14.14 -1.13
N THR A 309 0.81 14.12 0.06
CA THR A 309 2.17 14.63 0.27
C THR A 309 3.04 13.61 0.99
N LEU A 310 4.32 13.60 0.67
CA LEU A 310 5.35 12.79 1.30
C LEU A 310 6.59 13.65 1.51
N ASN A 311 7.09 13.71 2.75
CA ASN A 311 8.27 14.47 3.13
C ASN A 311 9.24 13.58 3.90
N MET A 312 10.50 13.58 3.50
CA MET A 312 11.59 12.89 4.18
C MET A 312 12.93 13.55 3.86
N VAL A 313 13.97 13.21 4.62
CA VAL A 313 15.35 13.59 4.32
C VAL A 313 16.15 12.33 4.05
N VAL A 314 16.89 12.30 2.95
CA VAL A 314 17.65 11.12 2.51
C VAL A 314 19.14 11.43 2.41
N ARG A 315 19.97 10.46 2.76
CA ARG A 315 21.42 10.49 2.61
C ARG A 315 21.96 9.09 2.35
N ASP A 316 22.68 8.91 1.25
CA ASP A 316 23.37 7.65 0.90
C ASP A 316 22.42 6.42 0.86
N GLY A 317 21.16 6.63 0.46
CA GLY A 317 20.13 5.57 0.44
C GLY A 317 19.46 5.30 1.78
N GLN A 318 19.56 6.20 2.76
CA GLN A 318 18.92 6.05 4.07
C GLN A 318 18.16 7.31 4.49
N VAL A 319 17.09 7.12 5.26
CA VAL A 319 16.32 8.22 5.85
C VAL A 319 17.10 8.83 7.03
N VAL A 320 17.22 10.15 7.03
CA VAL A 320 17.85 10.94 8.10
C VAL A 320 16.76 11.54 8.99
N PRO A 321 16.82 11.35 10.32
CA PRO A 321 15.84 11.91 11.23
C PRO A 321 15.92 13.45 11.26
N VAL A 322 14.76 14.09 11.36
CA VAL A 322 14.60 15.55 11.47
C VAL A 322 14.14 15.90 12.87
N ARG A 323 14.86 16.81 13.54
CA ARG A 323 14.51 17.31 14.88
C ARG A 323 14.52 18.84 14.87
N TYR A 324 13.42 19.43 15.32
CA TYR A 324 13.21 20.89 15.26
C TYR A 324 13.39 21.46 13.84
N GLU A 325 12.82 20.76 12.85
CA GLU A 325 12.92 21.09 11.41
C GLU A 325 14.37 21.19 10.90
N ARG A 326 15.29 20.44 11.52
CA ARG A 326 16.68 20.31 11.06
C ARG A 326 17.09 18.84 10.96
N PRO A 327 17.75 18.42 9.87
CA PRO A 327 18.29 17.07 9.76
C PRO A 327 19.36 16.80 10.82
N VAL A 328 19.28 15.64 11.47
CA VAL A 328 20.23 15.17 12.48
C VAL A 328 21.20 14.20 11.81
N VAL A 329 22.12 14.75 11.00
CA VAL A 329 23.07 13.96 10.19
C VAL A 329 24.08 13.13 11.00
N GLU A 330 24.22 13.41 12.30
CA GLU A 330 25.06 12.65 13.24
C GLU A 330 24.31 11.49 13.90
N ALA A 331 23.01 11.34 13.66
CA ALA A 331 22.26 10.20 14.15
C ALA A 331 22.84 8.90 13.58
N PRO A 332 22.86 7.79 14.36
CA PRO A 332 23.24 6.49 13.85
C PRO A 332 22.41 6.12 12.61
N ARG A 333 23.13 5.60 11.61
CA ARG A 333 22.53 5.02 10.40
C ARG A 333 21.62 3.86 10.77
N PHE A 334 20.60 3.63 9.95
CA PHE A 334 19.82 2.41 10.10
C PHE A 334 20.73 1.21 9.84
N ASP A 335 20.81 0.33 10.83
CA ASP A 335 21.49 -0.96 10.74
C ASP A 335 20.41 -2.05 10.77
N PRO A 336 20.17 -2.78 9.66
CA PRO A 336 19.15 -3.82 9.59
C PRO A 336 19.47 -5.02 10.50
N GLY A 337 20.68 -5.09 11.08
CA GLY A 337 21.09 -6.11 12.05
C GLY A 337 20.94 -5.67 13.51
N GLN A 338 20.41 -4.48 13.79
CA GLN A 338 20.22 -3.98 15.16
C GLN A 338 18.75 -3.65 15.45
N PRO A 339 18.24 -3.98 16.65
CA PRO A 339 16.90 -3.56 17.06
C PRO A 339 16.75 -2.04 17.03
N ARG A 340 15.54 -1.56 16.71
CA ARG A 340 15.23 -0.13 16.71
C ARG A 340 13.82 0.11 17.22
N HIS A 341 13.68 1.09 18.10
CA HIS A 341 12.39 1.59 18.53
C HIS A 341 11.92 2.70 17.58
N LEU A 342 10.67 2.60 17.15
CA LEU A 342 10.01 3.52 16.25
C LEU A 342 8.65 3.91 16.85
N ARG A 343 8.17 5.10 16.51
CA ARG A 343 6.84 5.56 16.92
C ARG A 343 6.11 6.14 15.73
N ALA A 344 4.90 5.65 15.47
CA ALA A 344 4.00 6.25 14.49
C ALA A 344 2.99 7.15 15.19
N SER A 345 2.67 8.27 14.56
CA SER A 345 1.66 9.24 14.99
C SER A 345 0.68 9.48 13.84
N ILE A 346 -0.61 9.38 14.12
CA ILE A 346 -1.68 9.56 13.13
C ILE A 346 -2.64 10.62 13.65
N ASP A 347 -2.85 11.64 12.82
CA ASP A 347 -3.93 12.62 12.99
C ASP A 347 -4.90 12.45 11.82
N ALA A 348 -6.21 12.49 12.10
CA ALA A 348 -7.24 12.32 11.08
C ALA A 348 -8.44 13.22 11.35
N GLU A 349 -8.94 13.84 10.28
CA GLU A 349 -10.21 14.55 10.25
C GLU A 349 -11.14 13.81 9.27
N MET A 350 -12.36 13.52 9.71
CA MET A 350 -13.38 12.87 8.91
C MET A 350 -14.66 13.69 8.85
N ASN A 351 -15.14 14.04 7.66
CA ASN A 351 -16.42 14.74 7.47
C ASN A 351 -17.49 13.83 6.88
N ILE A 352 -18.46 13.45 7.71
CA ILE A 352 -19.55 12.57 7.35
C ILE A 352 -20.85 13.35 7.44
N LEU A 353 -21.43 13.68 6.28
CA LEU A 353 -22.71 14.39 6.16
C LEU A 353 -22.74 15.73 6.93
N GLY A 354 -21.59 16.40 7.08
CA GLY A 354 -21.45 17.68 7.81
C GLY A 354 -21.11 17.53 9.29
N ILE A 355 -21.00 16.31 9.80
CA ILE A 355 -20.42 16.02 11.13
C ILE A 355 -18.91 15.82 10.93
N ILE A 356 -18.12 16.60 11.66
CA ILE A 356 -16.65 16.56 11.58
C ILE A 356 -16.15 15.81 12.82
N ALA A 357 -15.44 14.71 12.60
CA ALA A 357 -14.75 13.94 13.63
C ALA A 357 -13.25 14.17 13.51
N GLU A 358 -12.63 14.67 14.58
CA GLU A 358 -11.19 14.89 14.67
C GLU A 358 -10.60 13.85 15.62
N VAL A 359 -9.62 13.10 15.15
CA VAL A 359 -8.82 12.15 15.92
C VAL A 359 -7.40 12.68 15.94
N GLU A 360 -6.94 13.12 17.11
CA GLU A 360 -5.60 13.66 17.30
C GLU A 360 -4.75 12.72 18.14
N ASP A 361 -3.46 12.64 17.81
CA ASP A 361 -2.41 12.01 18.63
C ASP A 361 -2.65 10.50 18.82
N MET A 362 -3.11 9.81 17.77
CA MET A 362 -3.17 8.36 17.76
C MET A 362 -1.75 7.81 17.55
N THR A 363 -1.17 7.24 18.61
CA THR A 363 0.22 6.79 18.61
C THR A 363 0.34 5.27 18.63
N PHE A 364 1.27 4.74 17.84
CA PHE A 364 1.68 3.35 17.88
C PHE A 364 3.18 3.25 18.17
N GLU A 365 3.53 2.49 19.19
CA GLU A 365 4.92 2.09 19.43
C GLU A 365 5.25 0.90 18.55
N ILE A 366 6.39 0.94 17.86
CA ILE A 366 6.81 -0.06 16.87
C ILE A 366 8.22 -0.54 17.23
N GLU A 367 8.35 -1.81 17.55
CA GLU A 367 9.63 -2.46 17.78
C GLU A 367 10.10 -3.15 16.50
N PHE A 368 11.20 -2.67 15.91
CA PHE A 368 11.93 -3.39 14.87
C PHE A 368 12.93 -4.35 15.53
N GLN A 369 12.82 -5.64 15.20
CA GLN A 369 13.67 -6.70 15.72
C GLN A 369 14.25 -7.50 14.55
N PRO A 370 15.56 -7.43 14.30
CA PRO A 370 16.20 -8.30 13.33
C PRO A 370 16.10 -9.76 13.79
N THR A 371 15.89 -10.67 12.85
CA THR A 371 15.96 -12.12 13.07
C THR A 371 17.19 -12.68 12.32
N GLY A 372 17.47 -13.98 12.46
CA GLY A 372 18.60 -14.59 11.76
C GLY A 372 18.49 -14.54 10.23
N GLU A 373 17.26 -14.55 9.71
CA GLU A 373 16.95 -14.69 8.28
C GLU A 373 16.05 -13.55 7.76
N GLY A 374 15.82 -12.51 8.58
CA GLY A 374 14.69 -11.62 8.40
C GLY A 374 14.59 -10.46 9.40
N ALA A 375 13.39 -9.94 9.54
CA ALA A 375 13.03 -8.96 10.54
C ALA A 375 11.57 -9.09 10.97
N ARG A 376 11.30 -8.62 12.19
CA ARG A 376 9.97 -8.56 12.78
C ARG A 376 9.69 -7.13 13.26
N PHE A 377 8.54 -6.60 12.88
CA PHE A 377 8.00 -5.32 13.32
C PHE A 377 6.79 -5.60 14.20
N ILE A 378 6.81 -5.12 15.44
CA ILE A 378 5.72 -5.33 16.40
C ILE A 378 5.16 -3.95 16.75
N SER A 379 3.93 -3.66 16.33
CA SER A 379 3.23 -2.40 16.62
C SER A 379 2.22 -2.58 17.76
N GLN A 380 2.11 -1.56 18.62
CA GLN A 380 1.17 -1.52 19.73
C GLN A 380 0.57 -0.11 19.89
N GLY A 381 -0.75 -0.01 19.79
CA GLY A 381 -1.52 1.22 19.99
C GLY A 381 -2.32 1.15 21.28
N ARG A 382 -1.75 1.70 22.38
CA ARG A 382 -2.38 1.70 23.72
C ARG A 382 -2.86 3.06 24.20
N SER A 383 -2.50 4.12 23.48
CA SER A 383 -2.90 5.48 23.83
C SER A 383 -4.26 5.78 23.21
N VAL A 384 -5.26 6.08 24.05
CA VAL A 384 -6.57 6.56 23.57
C VAL A 384 -6.38 7.96 23.00
N PRO A 385 -6.63 8.19 21.70
CA PRO A 385 -6.43 9.49 21.08
C PRO A 385 -7.42 10.53 21.61
N ARG A 386 -7.11 11.80 21.35
CA ARG A 386 -8.05 12.90 21.61
C ARG A 386 -9.08 12.93 20.49
N ILE A 387 -10.34 13.06 20.89
CA ILE A 387 -11.47 13.02 19.96
C ILE A 387 -12.27 14.31 20.07
N GLY A 388 -12.40 15.02 18.95
CA GLY A 388 -13.31 16.14 18.77
C GLY A 388 -14.47 15.74 17.86
N VAL A 389 -15.69 16.19 18.17
CA VAL A 389 -16.82 16.11 17.23
C VAL A 389 -17.46 17.48 17.10
N GLY A 390 -17.57 17.96 15.87
CA GLY A 390 -18.11 19.25 15.53
C GLY A 390 -19.01 19.21 14.29
N GLY A 391 -19.28 20.40 13.76
CA GLY A 391 -20.04 20.57 12.51
C GLY A 391 -21.56 20.59 12.68
N ARG A 392 -22.23 20.53 11.51
CA ARG A 392 -23.69 20.58 11.37
C ARG A 392 -24.12 19.54 10.35
N ALA A 393 -24.81 18.51 10.80
CA ALA A 393 -25.36 17.50 9.93
C ALA A 393 -26.34 18.10 8.92
N LEU A 394 -26.17 17.71 7.65
CA LEU A 394 -26.92 18.20 6.50
C LEU A 394 -26.91 19.73 6.36
N GLY A 395 -25.93 20.41 6.98
CA GLY A 395 -25.81 21.88 7.00
C GLY A 395 -26.80 22.61 7.91
N VAL A 396 -27.77 21.92 8.53
CA VAL A 396 -28.86 22.54 9.29
C VAL A 396 -28.82 22.20 10.77
N PHE A 397 -28.53 20.94 11.12
CA PHE A 397 -28.63 20.44 12.48
C PHE A 397 -27.26 20.42 13.17
N PRO A 398 -27.01 21.23 14.21
CA PRO A 398 -25.77 21.14 14.98
C PRO A 398 -25.56 19.71 15.51
N ALA A 399 -24.33 19.21 15.52
CA ALA A 399 -24.02 17.88 16.06
C ALA A 399 -24.62 17.63 17.48
N PRO A 400 -24.59 18.59 18.42
CA PRO A 400 -25.21 18.43 19.75
C PRO A 400 -26.74 18.26 19.74
N LEU A 401 -27.43 18.59 18.65
CA LEU A 401 -28.87 18.37 18.51
C LEU A 401 -29.19 16.93 18.10
N ILE A 402 -28.29 16.27 17.36
CA ILE A 402 -28.40 14.84 17.02
C ILE A 402 -28.21 14.00 18.29
N ASP A 403 -27.27 14.42 19.15
CA ASP A 403 -27.02 13.80 20.46
C ASP A 403 -28.28 13.70 21.34
N VAL A 404 -29.31 14.55 21.13
CA VAL A 404 -30.59 14.48 21.88
C VAL A 404 -31.43 13.25 21.49
N PHE A 405 -31.25 12.74 20.28
CA PHE A 405 -31.97 11.59 19.75
C PHE A 405 -31.16 10.28 19.86
N LEU A 406 -29.91 10.38 20.32
CA LEU A 406 -29.03 9.23 20.57
C LEU A 406 -28.92 8.98 22.09
N PRO A 407 -28.84 7.72 22.55
CA PRO A 407 -28.66 7.41 23.97
C PRO A 407 -27.31 7.87 24.54
N LYS A 408 -26.30 8.02 23.67
CA LYS A 408 -24.98 8.57 23.96
C LYS A 408 -24.58 9.55 22.85
N ARG A 409 -23.76 10.54 23.20
CA ARG A 409 -23.19 11.50 22.25
C ARG A 409 -22.20 10.81 21.30
N ILE A 410 -22.09 11.28 20.07
CA ILE A 410 -21.21 10.67 19.05
C ILE A 410 -19.73 10.67 19.49
N ASP A 411 -19.25 11.76 20.09
CA ASP A 411 -17.89 11.84 20.64
C ASP A 411 -17.64 10.80 21.72
N GLN A 412 -18.62 10.59 22.61
CA GLN A 412 -18.54 9.57 23.66
C GLN A 412 -18.57 8.16 23.07
N LEU A 413 -19.34 7.90 22.01
CA LEU A 413 -19.36 6.59 21.34
C LEU A 413 -18.00 6.27 20.69
N MET A 414 -17.42 7.23 19.97
CA MET A 414 -16.08 7.06 19.38
C MET A 414 -15.01 6.91 20.45
N LYS A 415 -15.13 7.66 21.56
CA LYS A 415 -14.23 7.54 22.70
C LYS A 415 -14.34 6.17 23.37
N ASP A 416 -15.55 5.69 23.63
CA ASP A 416 -15.77 4.37 24.22
C ASP A 416 -15.18 3.29 23.30
N PHE A 417 -15.43 3.38 21.98
CA PHE A 417 -14.88 2.46 20.99
C PHE A 417 -13.34 2.44 20.99
N LEU A 418 -12.69 3.61 20.86
CA LEU A 418 -11.22 3.68 20.84
C LEU A 418 -10.61 3.34 22.21
N THR A 419 -11.33 3.57 23.30
CA THR A 419 -10.91 3.12 24.64
C THR A 419 -10.87 1.60 24.70
N VAL A 420 -11.92 0.91 24.25
CA VAL A 420 -11.93 -0.56 24.18
C VAL A 420 -10.81 -1.09 23.27
N ALA A 421 -10.60 -0.47 22.10
CA ALA A 421 -9.54 -0.88 21.19
C ALA A 421 -8.12 -0.70 21.78
N CYS A 422 -7.86 0.40 22.48
CA CYS A 422 -6.53 0.73 23.01
C CYS A 422 -6.23 0.13 24.39
N GLU A 423 -7.24 -0.04 25.25
CA GLU A 423 -7.08 -0.56 26.62
C GLU A 423 -7.47 -2.04 26.75
N GLY A 424 -8.23 -2.57 25.79
CA GLY A 424 -8.63 -3.98 25.72
C GLY A 424 -7.49 -4.91 25.30
N ASN A 425 -7.86 -6.13 24.89
CA ASN A 425 -6.93 -7.19 24.50
C ASN A 425 -5.90 -7.47 25.62
N ASP A 426 -6.37 -7.71 26.84
CA ASP A 426 -5.54 -7.94 28.03
C ASP A 426 -4.49 -6.84 28.26
N GLN A 427 -4.86 -5.57 28.03
CA GLN A 427 -4.00 -4.37 28.12
C GLN A 427 -2.88 -4.29 27.07
N GLN A 428 -2.93 -5.13 26.03
CA GLN A 428 -2.03 -5.03 24.89
C GLN A 428 -2.46 -3.95 23.90
N GLY A 429 -3.76 -3.59 23.91
CA GLY A 429 -4.36 -2.65 22.96
C GLY A 429 -4.44 -3.21 21.55
N ILE A 430 -4.40 -2.31 20.57
CA ILE A 430 -4.32 -2.68 19.15
C ILE A 430 -2.91 -3.18 18.89
N THR A 431 -2.77 -4.43 18.43
CA THR A 431 -1.46 -4.99 18.10
C THR A 431 -1.37 -5.37 16.64
N GLY A 432 -0.18 -5.19 16.07
CA GLY A 432 0.17 -5.62 14.73
C GLY A 432 1.55 -6.26 14.72
N VAL A 433 1.73 -7.28 13.90
CA VAL A 433 3.02 -7.92 13.65
C VAL A 433 3.20 -8.03 12.15
N VAL A 434 4.34 -7.57 11.66
CA VAL A 434 4.82 -7.84 10.30
C VAL A 434 6.15 -8.57 10.45
N GLU A 435 6.26 -9.75 9.88
CA GLU A 435 7.49 -10.54 9.90
C GLU A 435 7.83 -10.94 8.48
N ILE A 436 9.10 -10.73 8.11
CA ILE A 436 9.65 -11.07 6.81
C ILE A 436 10.90 -11.88 7.06
N GLY A 437 11.03 -13.05 6.45
CA GLY A 437 12.24 -13.85 6.53
C GLY A 437 12.04 -15.24 5.96
N ALA A 438 13.14 -15.95 5.73
CA ALA A 438 13.08 -17.40 5.57
C ALA A 438 12.81 -18.04 6.95
N ALA A 439 12.21 -19.22 6.93
CA ALA A 439 12.23 -20.10 8.07
C ALA A 439 13.13 -21.28 7.71
N ASN A 440 14.20 -21.51 8.48
CA ASN A 440 14.98 -22.75 8.49
C ASN A 440 15.44 -23.25 7.10
N ASP A 441 16.15 -22.43 6.32
CA ASP A 441 16.63 -22.76 4.95
C ASP A 441 15.52 -22.92 3.88
N GLU A 442 14.28 -22.49 4.13
CA GLU A 442 13.16 -22.56 3.19
C GLU A 442 12.86 -21.24 2.45
N SER A 443 11.76 -21.21 1.68
CA SER A 443 11.32 -20.01 0.93
C SER A 443 10.97 -18.88 1.89
N ALA A 444 11.29 -17.64 1.51
CA ALA A 444 10.93 -16.50 2.32
C ALA A 444 9.42 -16.31 2.41
N GLN A 445 8.96 -15.84 3.56
CA GLN A 445 7.56 -15.58 3.86
C GLN A 445 7.35 -14.17 4.38
N LEU A 446 6.17 -13.62 4.08
CA LEU A 446 5.61 -12.45 4.73
C LEU A 446 4.49 -12.93 5.66
N ARG A 447 4.63 -12.68 6.95
CA ARG A 447 3.61 -12.96 7.96
C ARG A 447 3.08 -11.67 8.54
N LEU A 448 1.78 -11.48 8.42
CA LEU A 448 1.03 -10.37 8.97
C LEU A 448 0.14 -10.93 10.07
N ALA A 449 0.16 -10.32 11.25
CA ALA A 449 -0.82 -10.64 12.29
C ALA A 449 -1.35 -9.35 12.91
N GLY A 450 -2.61 -9.36 13.32
CA GLY A 450 -3.23 -8.23 13.99
C GLY A 450 -4.25 -8.71 15.01
N ALA A 451 -4.35 -7.97 16.11
CA ALA A 451 -5.37 -8.21 17.13
C ALA A 451 -5.93 -6.90 17.65
N PHE A 452 -7.25 -6.85 17.81
CA PHE A 452 -7.92 -5.73 18.49
C PHE A 452 -9.21 -6.18 19.17
N GLU A 453 -9.56 -5.52 20.27
CA GLU A 453 -10.85 -5.70 20.93
C GLU A 453 -11.84 -4.66 20.41
N GLY A 454 -12.97 -5.12 19.90
CA GLY A 454 -14.06 -4.29 19.38
C GLY A 454 -15.26 -4.29 20.31
N LEU A 455 -15.90 -3.12 20.43
CA LEU A 455 -17.18 -2.95 21.09
C LEU A 455 -18.32 -3.23 20.10
N ASP A 456 -19.10 -4.31 20.30
CA ASP A 456 -20.30 -4.53 19.49
C ASP A 456 -21.47 -3.75 20.07
N ASN A 457 -21.79 -2.63 19.42
CA ASN A 457 -22.90 -1.78 19.82
C ASN A 457 -23.66 -1.30 18.60
N PHE A 458 -24.99 -1.33 18.67
CA PHE A 458 -25.90 -0.86 17.64
C PHE A 458 -25.55 0.53 17.06
N PHE A 459 -25.10 1.47 17.89
CA PHE A 459 -24.72 2.82 17.42
C PHE A 459 -23.36 2.83 16.72
N VAL A 460 -22.42 1.99 17.14
CA VAL A 460 -21.14 1.80 16.45
C VAL A 460 -21.40 1.14 15.09
N ARG A 461 -22.27 0.13 15.02
CA ARG A 461 -22.72 -0.51 13.76
C ARG A 461 -23.33 0.49 12.79
N ILE A 462 -24.21 1.38 13.25
CA ILE A 462 -24.79 2.43 12.40
C ILE A 462 -23.72 3.42 11.94
N GLY A 463 -22.86 3.89 12.85
CA GLY A 463 -21.79 4.84 12.52
C GLY A 463 -20.83 4.26 11.49
N MET A 464 -20.33 3.05 11.75
CA MET A 464 -19.46 2.30 10.84
C MET A 464 -20.16 1.97 9.53
N GLY A 465 -21.45 1.62 9.53
CA GLY A 465 -22.20 1.39 8.29
C GLY A 465 -22.32 2.64 7.40
N ILE A 466 -22.46 3.84 7.98
CA ILE A 466 -22.46 5.10 7.21
C ILE A 466 -21.07 5.38 6.61
N ILE A 467 -20.02 5.15 7.41
CA ILE A 467 -18.62 5.31 6.98
C ILE A 467 -18.29 4.31 5.87
N ASN A 468 -18.59 3.03 6.08
CA ASN A 468 -18.27 1.93 5.18
C ASN A 468 -18.98 2.06 3.84
N ASN A 469 -20.25 2.48 3.80
CA ASN A 469 -20.93 2.75 2.53
C ASN A 469 -20.28 3.86 1.68
N ARG A 470 -19.43 4.70 2.27
CA ARG A 470 -18.73 5.79 1.60
C ARG A 470 -17.24 5.50 1.35
N ILE A 471 -16.62 4.66 2.18
CA ILE A 471 -15.19 4.29 2.13
C ILE A 471 -14.95 2.93 1.45
N ILE A 472 -15.94 2.03 1.43
CA ILE A 472 -15.78 0.71 0.86
C ILE A 472 -16.27 0.73 -0.59
N PRO A 473 -15.40 0.38 -1.56
CA PRO A 473 -15.77 0.24 -2.97
C PRO A 473 -16.93 -0.75 -3.17
N ASN A 474 -17.94 -0.36 -3.95
CA ASN A 474 -18.94 -1.31 -4.43
C ASN A 474 -18.38 -2.18 -5.57
N GLU A 475 -19.10 -3.23 -5.98
CA GLU A 475 -18.66 -4.17 -7.03
C GLU A 475 -18.14 -3.52 -8.32
N ARG A 476 -18.75 -2.40 -8.75
CA ARG A 476 -18.33 -1.69 -9.97
C ARG A 476 -17.00 -0.98 -9.76
N VAL A 477 -16.85 -0.28 -8.63
CA VAL A 477 -15.58 0.34 -8.23
C VAL A 477 -14.50 -0.73 -8.05
N SER A 478 -14.83 -1.86 -7.42
CA SER A 478 -13.94 -3.02 -7.30
C SER A 478 -13.61 -3.66 -8.65
N GLY A 479 -14.48 -3.55 -9.65
CA GLY A 479 -14.21 -3.92 -11.04
C GLY A 479 -13.14 -3.02 -11.66
N ASP A 480 -13.30 -1.71 -11.54
CA ASP A 480 -12.32 -0.73 -12.02
C ASP A 480 -10.97 -0.83 -11.29
N LEU A 481 -10.97 -1.07 -9.98
CA LEU A 481 -9.75 -1.31 -9.21
C LEU A 481 -9.01 -2.57 -9.69
N ARG A 482 -9.73 -3.67 -9.96
CA ARG A 482 -9.14 -4.88 -10.54
C ARG A 482 -8.57 -4.62 -11.94
N ALA A 483 -9.28 -3.85 -12.77
CA ALA A 483 -8.79 -3.46 -14.08
C ALA A 483 -7.50 -2.61 -13.97
N LEU A 484 -7.45 -1.65 -13.05
CA LEU A 484 -6.26 -0.84 -12.80
C LEU A 484 -5.06 -1.70 -12.37
N VAL A 485 -5.26 -2.64 -11.45
CA VAL A 485 -4.20 -3.57 -11.02
C VAL A 485 -3.75 -4.46 -12.18
N TYR A 486 -4.67 -4.93 -13.02
CA TYR A 486 -4.35 -5.70 -14.21
C TYR A 486 -3.52 -4.88 -15.22
N ASP A 487 -3.92 -3.64 -15.49
CA ASP A 487 -3.23 -2.76 -16.43
C ASP A 487 -1.84 -2.38 -15.91
N ALA A 488 -1.68 -2.12 -14.61
CA ALA A 488 -0.38 -1.89 -13.97
C ALA A 488 0.54 -3.10 -14.13
N HIS A 489 -0.02 -4.29 -13.96
CA HIS A 489 0.73 -5.51 -14.15
C HIS A 489 1.16 -5.74 -15.61
N GLN A 490 0.28 -5.47 -16.59
CA GLN A 490 0.64 -5.57 -18.00
C GLN A 490 1.69 -4.53 -18.40
N ALA A 491 1.56 -3.30 -17.90
CA ALA A 491 2.53 -2.24 -18.11
C ALA A 491 3.91 -2.63 -17.56
N PHE A 492 3.99 -3.10 -16.31
CA PHE A 492 5.23 -3.58 -15.71
C PHE A 492 5.83 -4.78 -16.47
N SER A 493 5.00 -5.74 -16.89
CA SER A 493 5.45 -6.89 -17.70
C SER A 493 6.04 -6.45 -19.04
N SER A 494 5.47 -5.43 -19.68
CA SER A 494 5.97 -4.87 -20.93
C SER A 494 7.29 -4.12 -20.73
N ASP A 495 7.40 -3.32 -19.68
CA ASP A 495 8.66 -2.67 -19.33
C ASP A 495 9.77 -3.71 -19.03
N LEU A 496 9.42 -4.84 -18.39
CA LEU A 496 10.35 -5.96 -18.16
C LEU A 496 10.80 -6.62 -19.48
N ASP A 497 9.90 -6.77 -20.46
CA ASP A 497 10.26 -7.26 -21.81
C ASP A 497 11.32 -6.35 -22.45
N GLN A 498 11.17 -5.03 -22.30
CA GLN A 498 12.12 -4.04 -22.81
C GLN A 498 13.46 -4.13 -22.08
N PHE A 499 13.46 -4.21 -20.74
CA PHE A 499 14.65 -4.39 -19.92
C PHE A 499 15.44 -5.64 -20.34
N GLU A 500 14.77 -6.79 -20.44
CA GLU A 500 15.40 -8.06 -20.81
C GLU A 500 16.07 -7.99 -22.18
N GLN A 501 15.40 -7.38 -23.17
CA GLN A 501 15.95 -7.22 -24.53
C GLN A 501 17.17 -6.30 -24.56
N GLN A 502 17.16 -5.23 -23.75
CA GLN A 502 18.16 -4.18 -23.82
C GLN A 502 19.36 -4.40 -22.89
N VAL A 503 19.21 -5.19 -21.82
CA VAL A 503 20.25 -5.37 -20.80
C VAL A 503 20.74 -6.81 -20.73
N VAL A 504 19.84 -7.80 -20.79
CA VAL A 504 20.19 -9.22 -20.55
C VAL A 504 20.59 -9.92 -21.84
N ARG A 505 19.86 -9.68 -22.95
CA ARG A 505 20.07 -10.40 -24.22
C ARG A 505 21.07 -9.76 -25.19
N ARG A 506 21.85 -8.76 -24.74
CA ARG A 506 22.81 -8.02 -25.59
C ARG A 506 24.14 -8.75 -25.82
#